data_AF-A0AAD5QE99-F1
#
_entry.id   AF-A0AAD5QE99-F1
#
_cell.length_a   1.000
_cell.length_b   1.000
_cell.length_c   1.000
_cell.angle_alpha   90.00
_cell.angle_beta   90.00
_cell.angle_gamma   90.00
#
_symmetry.space_group_name_H-M   'P 1'
#
loop_
_entity.id
_entity.type
_entity.pdbx_description
1 polymer ?
#
loop_
_entity_poly.entity_id
_entity_poly.type
_entity_poly.pdbx_seq_one_letter_code
_entity_poly.pdbx_strand_id
1 'polypeptide(L)'
;MKFLKPLVLRPATPLPEGYQLYPIADQWAELLPAKVPLRFSFFRYLGFYVAHTQNGKSTVVRGRSIAGLHVTIQNEDKVIFSDRIGTPFRNGVFYVQDIRLDAAGVHTVTIRVEGDIADSVEPLVLKSHVFEFMTLDECADLRQGPYAELRSFVLDCHDKKKHEQLRDDKFIEAFLKKKTTQLRVIDAKWWLRASGG
;
A
#
# COMPACT_ATOMS: atom_id res chain seq x y z
N MET A 1 11.31 -9.77 14.13
CA MET A 1 9.87 -9.71 13.77
C MET A 1 9.10 -10.70 14.63
N LYS A 2 8.59 -10.28 15.80
CA LYS A 2 7.81 -11.13 16.71
C LYS A 2 6.35 -11.22 16.21
N PHE A 3 5.91 -12.45 15.90
CA PHE A 3 4.53 -12.93 15.75
C PHE A 3 3.53 -12.11 14.92
N LEU A 4 3.75 -11.99 13.61
CA LEU A 4 2.61 -11.69 12.72
C LEU A 4 1.69 -12.91 12.71
N LYS A 5 0.47 -12.73 13.24
CA LYS A 5 -0.56 -13.76 13.17
C LYS A 5 -0.94 -14.00 11.70
N PRO A 6 -1.30 -15.23 11.34
CA PRO A 6 -2.03 -15.54 10.11
C PRO A 6 -3.06 -14.46 9.76
N LEU A 7 -3.05 -13.97 8.52
CA LEU A 7 -4.19 -13.20 8.02
C LEU A 7 -5.43 -14.10 8.04
N VAL A 8 -6.48 -13.64 8.72
CA VAL A 8 -7.78 -14.32 8.84
C VAL A 8 -8.77 -13.56 7.98
N LEU A 9 -9.32 -14.23 6.97
CA LEU A 9 -10.30 -13.62 6.08
C LEU A 9 -11.67 -13.59 6.76
N ARG A 10 -12.26 -12.41 6.86
CA ARG A 10 -13.64 -12.19 7.32
C ARG A 10 -14.35 -11.28 6.33
N PRO A 11 -14.53 -11.72 5.08
CA PRO A 11 -15.10 -10.88 4.05
C PRO A 11 -16.59 -10.64 4.37
N ALA A 12 -17.06 -9.40 4.19
CA ALA A 12 -18.47 -9.05 4.42
C ALA A 12 -19.41 -9.72 3.40
N THR A 13 -18.88 -10.05 2.23
CA THR A 13 -19.55 -10.80 1.17
C THR A 13 -18.74 -12.06 0.89
N PRO A 14 -19.37 -13.22 0.64
CA PRO A 14 -18.65 -14.43 0.25
C PRO A 14 -17.74 -14.16 -0.95
N LEU A 15 -16.51 -14.65 -0.89
CA LEU A 15 -15.58 -14.58 -2.02
C LEU A 15 -15.96 -15.62 -3.08
N PRO A 16 -15.67 -15.38 -4.37
CA PRO A 16 -15.80 -16.39 -5.41
C PRO A 16 -15.01 -17.67 -5.08
N GLU A 17 -15.51 -18.82 -5.55
CA GLU A 17 -14.82 -20.11 -5.48
C GLU A 17 -13.53 -20.08 -6.31
N GLY A 18 -12.53 -20.86 -5.90
CA GLY A 18 -11.24 -20.95 -6.55
C GLY A 18 -10.20 -19.97 -5.98
N TYR A 19 -9.14 -19.72 -6.76
CA TYR A 19 -8.05 -18.84 -6.35
C TYR A 19 -8.29 -17.42 -6.82
N GLN A 20 -8.03 -16.44 -5.94
CA GLN A 20 -8.14 -15.04 -6.30
C GLN A 20 -7.13 -14.17 -5.56
N LEU A 21 -6.60 -13.16 -6.25
CA LEU A 21 -5.64 -12.20 -5.75
C LEU A 21 -6.35 -10.92 -5.28
N TYR A 22 -6.03 -10.43 -4.09
CA TYR A 22 -6.65 -9.25 -3.49
C TYR A 22 -5.63 -8.27 -2.92
N PRO A 23 -5.93 -6.95 -2.97
CA PRO A 23 -5.22 -5.96 -2.18
C PRO A 23 -5.70 -5.99 -0.72
N ILE A 24 -4.88 -5.50 0.20
CA ILE A 24 -5.24 -5.38 1.62
C ILE A 24 -4.77 -4.04 2.21
N ALA A 25 -5.64 -3.43 3.01
CA ALA A 25 -5.25 -2.46 4.03
C ALA A 25 -5.08 -3.19 5.36
N ASP A 26 -3.95 -2.97 6.01
CA ASP A 26 -3.69 -3.43 7.37
C ASP A 26 -2.92 -2.35 8.16
N GLN A 27 -2.35 -2.72 9.30
CA GLN A 27 -1.57 -1.78 10.11
C GLN A 27 -0.32 -1.23 9.41
N TRP A 28 0.15 -1.84 8.32
CA TRP A 28 1.39 -1.50 7.62
C TRP A 28 1.10 -1.00 6.20
N ALA A 29 0.15 -1.60 5.50
CA ALA A 29 -0.19 -1.27 4.12
C ALA A 29 -1.51 -0.52 4.01
N GLU A 30 -1.60 0.32 2.99
CA GLU A 30 -2.85 0.95 2.58
C GLU A 30 -3.36 0.39 1.25
N LEU A 31 -4.66 0.52 1.01
CA LEU A 31 -5.23 0.26 -0.30
C LEU A 31 -4.80 1.37 -1.25
N LEU A 32 -4.56 1.01 -2.51
CA LEU A 32 -4.35 1.99 -3.56
C LEU A 32 -5.66 2.78 -3.76
N PRO A 33 -5.69 4.11 -3.52
CA PRO A 33 -6.90 4.91 -3.70
C PRO A 33 -7.20 5.09 -5.19
N ALA A 34 -8.49 5.23 -5.53
CA ALA A 34 -8.91 5.47 -6.92
C ALA A 34 -8.46 6.84 -7.46
N LYS A 35 -8.28 7.82 -6.55
CA LYS A 35 -7.80 9.18 -6.82
C LYS A 35 -6.83 9.60 -5.73
N VAL A 36 -5.76 10.29 -6.06
CA VAL A 36 -4.76 10.75 -5.07
C VAL A 36 -4.12 12.06 -5.54
N PRO A 37 -3.92 13.04 -4.65
CA PRO A 37 -3.09 14.19 -4.98
C PRO A 37 -1.62 13.76 -5.14
N LEU A 38 -0.93 14.31 -6.14
CA LEU A 38 0.47 14.00 -6.45
C LEU A 38 1.40 14.13 -5.23
N ARG A 39 1.10 15.08 -4.32
CA ARG A 39 1.84 15.23 -3.07
C ARG A 39 1.81 13.99 -2.18
N PHE A 40 0.77 13.18 -2.23
CA PHE A 40 0.60 11.98 -1.40
C PHE A 40 0.59 10.68 -2.21
N SER A 41 1.03 10.71 -3.47
CA SER A 41 1.09 9.54 -4.35
C SER A 41 2.35 8.69 -4.11
N PHE A 42 2.68 8.46 -2.84
CA PHE A 42 3.76 7.58 -2.42
C PHE A 42 3.30 6.68 -1.26
N PHE A 43 3.71 5.42 -1.33
CA PHE A 43 3.19 4.32 -0.51
C PHE A 43 4.36 3.57 0.09
N ARG A 44 4.44 3.53 1.43
CA ARG A 44 5.48 2.75 2.11
C ARG A 44 5.26 1.25 1.92
N TYR A 45 4.02 0.79 1.98
CA TYR A 45 3.64 -0.60 1.70
C TYR A 45 2.32 -0.67 0.93
N LEU A 46 2.30 -1.43 -0.16
CA LEU A 46 1.09 -1.99 -0.76
C LEU A 46 1.07 -3.49 -0.49
N GLY A 47 -0.01 -3.98 0.12
CA GLY A 47 -0.15 -5.38 0.53
C GLY A 47 -1.04 -6.16 -0.42
N PHE A 48 -0.63 -7.38 -0.77
CA PHE A 48 -1.40 -8.30 -1.60
C PHE A 48 -1.38 -9.71 -1.02
N TYR A 49 -2.49 -10.44 -1.16
CA TYR A 49 -2.56 -11.84 -0.78
C TYR A 49 -3.42 -12.62 -1.76
N VAL A 50 -3.13 -13.91 -1.89
CA VAL A 50 -3.97 -14.84 -2.65
C VAL A 50 -4.87 -15.59 -1.68
N ALA A 51 -6.16 -15.61 -1.95
CA ALA A 51 -7.13 -16.46 -1.27
C ALA A 51 -7.45 -17.69 -2.11
N HIS A 52 -7.74 -18.80 -1.45
CA HIS A 52 -8.40 -19.95 -2.03
C HIS A 52 -9.72 -20.15 -1.29
N THR A 53 -10.82 -20.08 -2.03
CA THR A 53 -12.15 -20.35 -1.52
C THR A 53 -12.60 -21.72 -2.01
N GLN A 54 -12.97 -22.57 -1.06
CA GLN A 54 -13.54 -23.88 -1.37
C GLN A 54 -14.73 -24.14 -0.45
N ASN A 55 -15.89 -24.48 -1.03
CA ASN A 55 -17.13 -24.73 -0.28
C ASN A 55 -17.51 -23.57 0.65
N GLY A 56 -17.38 -22.33 0.15
CA GLY A 56 -17.65 -21.11 0.91
C GLY A 56 -16.65 -20.77 2.02
N LYS A 57 -15.56 -21.56 2.17
CA LYS A 57 -14.49 -21.28 3.14
C LYS A 57 -13.29 -20.69 2.43
N SER A 58 -12.98 -19.43 2.71
CA SER A 58 -11.81 -18.74 2.17
C SER A 58 -10.61 -18.82 3.09
N THR A 59 -9.46 -19.20 2.55
CA THR A 59 -8.19 -19.27 3.26
C THR A 59 -7.10 -18.53 2.50
N VAL A 60 -6.16 -17.92 3.21
CA VAL A 60 -4.98 -17.31 2.56
C VAL A 60 -4.06 -18.43 2.12
N VAL A 61 -3.71 -18.44 0.83
CA VAL A 61 -2.76 -19.40 0.27
C VAL A 61 -1.38 -19.09 0.82
N ARG A 62 -0.72 -20.11 1.36
CA ARG A 62 0.64 -20.03 1.90
C ARG A 62 1.44 -21.21 1.41
N GLY A 63 2.72 -20.98 1.10
CA GLY A 63 3.65 -22.04 0.74
C GLY A 63 4.03 -22.05 -0.73
N ARG A 64 4.55 -23.18 -1.19
CA ARG A 64 5.30 -23.31 -2.46
C ARG A 64 4.46 -23.15 -3.73
N SER A 65 3.14 -23.25 -3.63
CA SER A 65 2.22 -23.06 -4.76
C SER A 65 2.27 -21.64 -5.34
N ILE A 66 2.75 -20.67 -4.54
CA ILE A 66 3.04 -19.30 -4.99
C ILE A 66 4.55 -19.10 -4.89
N ALA A 67 5.21 -19.02 -6.05
CA ALA A 67 6.63 -18.73 -6.15
C ALA A 67 6.93 -17.23 -5.92
N GLY A 68 5.95 -16.36 -6.19
CA GLY A 68 6.07 -14.91 -5.99
C GLY A 68 4.90 -14.14 -6.62
N LEU A 69 4.96 -12.82 -6.50
CA LEU A 69 4.10 -11.91 -7.29
C LEU A 69 4.98 -11.04 -8.19
N HIS A 70 4.63 -10.96 -9.48
CA HIS A 70 5.18 -9.93 -10.37
C HIS A 70 4.29 -8.71 -10.30
N VAL A 71 4.87 -7.56 -9.97
CA VAL A 71 4.16 -6.28 -9.85
C VAL A 71 4.70 -5.30 -10.89
N THR A 72 3.81 -4.76 -11.71
CA THR A 72 4.14 -3.71 -12.68
C THR A 72 3.28 -2.48 -12.40
N ILE A 73 3.91 -1.31 -12.34
CA ILE A 73 3.25 -0.01 -12.27
C ILE A 73 3.65 0.76 -13.51
N GLN A 74 2.67 1.25 -14.24
CA GLN A 74 2.89 2.06 -15.44
C GLN A 74 1.88 3.19 -15.51
N ASN A 75 2.29 4.29 -16.15
CA ASN A 75 1.38 5.32 -16.63
C ASN A 75 1.34 5.27 -18.17
N GLU A 76 0.76 6.28 -18.81
CA GLU A 76 0.68 6.37 -20.27
C GLU A 76 2.06 6.50 -20.93
N ASP A 77 3.04 7.05 -20.23
CA ASP A 77 4.37 7.35 -20.78
C ASP A 77 5.36 6.20 -20.65
N LYS A 78 5.31 5.45 -19.54
CA LYS A 78 6.34 4.48 -19.19
C LYS A 78 5.93 3.48 -18.12
N VAL A 79 6.74 2.42 -18.01
CA VAL A 79 6.81 1.58 -16.82
C VAL A 79 7.60 2.31 -15.74
N ILE A 80 6.96 2.54 -14.59
CA ILE A 80 7.51 3.23 -13.43
C ILE A 80 8.17 2.24 -12.47
N PHE A 81 7.57 1.06 -12.34
CA PHE A 81 8.05 -0.01 -11.47
C PHE A 81 7.75 -1.36 -12.11
N SER A 82 8.70 -2.29 -12.05
CA SER A 82 8.49 -3.68 -12.43
C SER A 82 9.42 -4.54 -11.61
N ASP A 83 8.86 -5.31 -10.68
CA ASP A 83 9.66 -6.15 -9.79
C ASP A 83 8.91 -7.41 -9.38
N ARG A 84 9.70 -8.39 -8.92
CA ARG A 84 9.23 -9.68 -8.46
C ARG A 84 9.36 -9.79 -6.95
N ILE A 85 8.23 -9.88 -6.25
CA ILE A 85 8.17 -10.11 -4.81
C ILE A 85 8.14 -11.61 -4.53
N GLY A 86 9.32 -12.20 -4.31
CA GLY A 86 9.48 -13.65 -4.21
C GLY A 86 9.03 -14.30 -2.90
N THR A 87 8.94 -13.54 -1.80
CA THR A 87 8.69 -14.12 -0.48
C THR A 87 7.57 -13.38 0.24
N PRO A 88 6.45 -14.06 0.58
CA PRO A 88 5.44 -13.47 1.43
C PRO A 88 5.91 -13.40 2.88
N PHE A 89 5.30 -12.50 3.64
CA PHE A 89 5.43 -12.49 5.08
C PHE A 89 4.73 -13.70 5.70
N ARG A 90 5.00 -13.98 6.99
CA ARG A 90 4.43 -15.14 7.71
C ARG A 90 2.89 -15.18 7.71
N ASN A 91 2.23 -14.03 7.54
CA ASN A 91 0.77 -13.92 7.42
C ASN A 91 0.24 -14.33 6.03
N GLY A 92 1.11 -14.52 5.04
CA GLY A 92 0.78 -14.83 3.64
C GLY A 92 0.66 -13.59 2.74
N VAL A 93 1.02 -12.41 3.24
CA VAL A 93 0.92 -11.15 2.49
C VAL A 93 2.26 -10.83 1.83
N PHE A 94 2.21 -10.48 0.55
CA PHE A 94 3.30 -9.90 -0.21
C PHE A 94 3.22 -8.38 -0.09
N TYR A 95 4.29 -7.76 0.38
CA TYR A 95 4.34 -6.30 0.50
C TYR A 95 5.30 -5.74 -0.54
N VAL A 96 4.77 -4.86 -1.37
CA VAL A 96 5.56 -4.01 -2.26
C VAL A 96 5.91 -2.75 -1.48
N GLN A 97 7.17 -2.35 -1.46
CA GLN A 97 7.66 -1.27 -0.62
C GLN A 97 8.08 -0.06 -1.44
N ASP A 98 8.01 1.11 -0.81
CA ASP A 98 8.65 2.34 -1.29
C ASP A 98 8.23 2.73 -2.71
N ILE A 99 6.93 2.68 -2.96
CA ILE A 99 6.33 3.03 -4.25
C ILE A 99 6.07 4.52 -4.32
N ARG A 100 6.39 5.13 -5.46
CA ARG A 100 6.20 6.55 -5.72
C ARG A 100 5.67 6.75 -7.14
N LEU A 101 4.60 7.53 -7.27
CA LEU A 101 3.99 7.89 -8.54
C LEU A 101 4.31 9.38 -8.79
N ASP A 102 5.36 9.64 -9.57
CA ASP A 102 5.97 10.97 -9.72
C ASP A 102 5.31 11.88 -10.77
N ALA A 103 4.28 11.40 -11.44
CA ALA A 103 3.57 12.14 -12.48
C ALA A 103 2.08 12.21 -12.18
N ALA A 104 1.42 13.27 -12.64
CA ALA A 104 -0.02 13.29 -12.74
C ALA A 104 -0.51 12.34 -13.86
N GLY A 105 -1.76 11.93 -13.80
CA GLY A 105 -2.39 11.04 -14.78
C GLY A 105 -2.73 9.65 -14.22
N VAL A 106 -3.15 8.77 -15.12
CA VAL A 106 -3.63 7.43 -14.76
C VAL A 106 -2.45 6.48 -14.57
N HIS A 107 -2.38 5.89 -13.38
CA HIS A 107 -1.40 4.86 -13.04
C HIS A 107 -2.13 3.52 -12.93
N THR A 108 -1.62 2.52 -13.64
CA THR A 108 -2.13 1.15 -13.60
C THR A 108 -1.14 0.27 -12.87
N VAL A 109 -1.59 -0.32 -11.76
CA VAL A 109 -0.85 -1.32 -10.99
C VAL A 109 -1.39 -2.70 -11.38
N THR A 110 -0.56 -3.51 -12.01
CA THR A 110 -0.90 -4.89 -12.41
C THR A 110 -0.09 -5.86 -11.55
N ILE A 111 -0.77 -6.81 -10.93
CA ILE A 111 -0.16 -7.85 -10.10
C ILE A 111 -0.50 -9.21 -10.69
N ARG A 112 0.52 -10.02 -10.94
CA ARG A 112 0.40 -11.40 -11.43
C ARG A 112 0.99 -12.37 -10.43
N VAL A 113 0.31 -13.50 -10.24
CA VAL A 113 0.85 -14.61 -9.45
C VAL A 113 1.86 -15.38 -10.28
N GLU A 114 2.98 -15.75 -9.67
CA GLU A 114 3.91 -16.73 -10.21
C GLU A 114 3.86 -18.01 -9.38
N GLY A 115 3.97 -19.17 -10.03
CA GLY A 115 3.99 -20.48 -9.38
C GLY A 115 2.95 -21.43 -9.96
N ASP A 116 2.75 -22.56 -9.28
CA ASP A 116 1.92 -23.68 -9.75
C ASP A 116 0.45 -23.29 -10.01
N ILE A 117 -0.03 -22.24 -9.34
CA ILE A 117 -1.42 -21.77 -9.46
C ILE A 117 -1.58 -20.56 -10.39
N ALA A 118 -0.53 -20.09 -11.06
CA ALA A 118 -0.55 -18.85 -11.83
C ALA A 118 -1.67 -18.83 -12.88
N ASP A 119 -1.85 -19.92 -13.62
CA ASP A 119 -2.90 -20.04 -14.65
C ASP A 119 -4.32 -20.11 -14.06
N SER A 120 -4.44 -20.39 -12.76
CA SER A 120 -5.72 -20.41 -12.04
C SER A 120 -6.06 -19.07 -11.36
N VAL A 121 -5.20 -18.05 -11.50
CA VAL A 121 -5.37 -16.74 -10.85
C VAL A 121 -5.35 -15.63 -11.88
N GLU A 122 -6.49 -14.98 -12.06
CA GLU A 122 -6.58 -13.78 -12.87
C GLU A 122 -5.69 -12.64 -12.32
N PRO A 123 -4.99 -11.88 -13.19
CA PRO A 123 -4.23 -10.72 -12.77
C PRO A 123 -5.10 -9.69 -12.04
N LEU A 124 -4.59 -9.16 -10.93
CA LEU A 124 -5.23 -8.03 -10.27
C LEU A 124 -4.78 -6.73 -10.93
N VAL A 125 -5.73 -5.97 -11.47
CA VAL A 125 -5.48 -4.67 -12.10
C VAL A 125 -6.16 -3.57 -11.29
N LEU A 126 -5.35 -2.67 -10.71
CA LEU A 126 -5.82 -1.51 -9.97
C LEU A 126 -5.46 -0.23 -10.73
N LYS A 127 -6.34 0.76 -10.69
CA LYS A 127 -6.10 2.08 -11.31
C LYS A 127 -6.17 3.17 -10.26
N SER A 128 -5.21 4.07 -10.29
CA SER A 128 -5.18 5.28 -9.48
C SER A 128 -5.01 6.51 -10.38
N HIS A 129 -5.86 7.51 -10.19
CA HIS A 129 -5.75 8.80 -10.87
C HIS A 129 -4.96 9.75 -9.99
N VAL A 130 -3.77 10.15 -10.45
CA VAL A 130 -2.91 11.09 -9.74
C VAL A 130 -3.19 12.50 -10.26
N PHE A 131 -3.50 13.42 -9.36
CA PHE A 131 -3.84 14.80 -9.71
C PHE A 131 -2.80 15.77 -9.16
N GLU A 132 -2.28 16.65 -10.01
CA GLU A 132 -1.31 17.67 -9.61
C GLU A 132 -1.92 18.67 -8.61
N PHE A 133 -3.15 19.12 -8.89
CA PHE A 133 -3.85 20.14 -8.12
C PHE A 133 -5.13 19.59 -7.48
N MET A 134 -4.96 18.64 -6.55
CA MET A 134 -6.05 18.07 -5.76
C MET A 134 -5.77 18.27 -4.27
N THR A 135 -6.80 18.59 -3.51
CA THR A 135 -6.72 18.69 -2.06
C THR A 135 -6.90 17.31 -1.40
N LEU A 136 -6.40 17.15 -0.18
CA LEU A 136 -6.69 15.94 0.60
C LEU A 136 -8.20 15.78 0.85
N ASP A 137 -8.93 16.90 0.89
CA ASP A 137 -10.35 16.87 1.16
C ASP A 137 -11.16 16.15 0.08
N GLU A 138 -10.70 16.21 -1.16
CA GLU A 138 -11.31 15.53 -2.30
C GLU A 138 -11.01 14.03 -2.36
N CYS A 139 -10.15 13.52 -1.47
CA CYS A 139 -9.84 12.09 -1.34
C CYS A 139 -10.15 11.57 0.07
N ALA A 140 -11.41 11.19 0.30
CA ALA A 140 -11.88 10.70 1.59
C ALA A 140 -11.11 9.45 2.07
N ASP A 141 -10.70 8.58 1.15
CA ASP A 141 -9.96 7.33 1.46
C ASP A 141 -8.64 7.60 2.19
N LEU A 142 -7.95 8.70 1.85
CA LEU A 142 -6.66 9.05 2.44
C LEU A 142 -6.78 9.73 3.80
N ARG A 143 -7.99 10.13 4.21
CA ARG A 143 -8.25 10.69 5.55
C ARG A 143 -8.36 9.63 6.64
N GLN A 144 -8.34 8.35 6.26
CA GLN A 144 -8.47 7.22 7.17
C GLN A 144 -7.23 6.33 7.11
N GLY A 145 -7.20 5.33 7.99
CA GLY A 145 -6.14 4.33 8.04
C GLY A 145 -4.86 4.80 8.73
N PRO A 146 -3.77 4.01 8.62
CA PRO A 146 -2.58 4.17 9.45
C PRO A 146 -1.76 5.45 9.16
N TYR A 147 -1.96 6.07 7.98
CA TYR A 147 -1.22 7.25 7.53
C TYR A 147 -1.99 8.57 7.71
N ALA A 148 -3.25 8.54 8.15
CA ALA A 148 -4.11 9.73 8.24
C ALA A 148 -3.49 10.87 9.10
N GLU A 149 -3.03 10.55 10.31
CA GLU A 149 -2.41 11.54 11.20
C GLU A 149 -1.11 12.13 10.62
N LEU A 150 -0.38 11.35 9.82
CA LEU A 150 0.85 11.83 9.18
C LEU A 150 0.53 12.83 8.07
N ARG A 151 -0.50 12.57 7.25
CA ARG A 151 -0.98 13.50 6.22
C ARG A 151 -1.43 14.82 6.82
N SER A 152 -2.24 14.77 7.88
CA SER A 152 -2.68 15.96 8.61
C SER A 152 -1.50 16.79 9.13
N PHE A 153 -0.45 16.13 9.66
CA PHE A 153 0.75 16.82 10.11
C PHE A 153 1.55 17.44 8.95
N VAL A 154 1.64 16.77 7.80
CA VAL A 154 2.30 17.33 6.61
C VAL A 154 1.56 18.55 6.09
N LEU A 155 0.22 18.52 6.06
CA LEU A 155 -0.59 19.68 5.68
C LEU A 155 -0.35 20.87 6.62
N ASP A 156 -0.38 20.64 7.94
CA ASP A 156 -0.07 21.68 8.94
C ASP A 156 1.34 22.26 8.76
N CYS A 157 2.33 21.41 8.45
CA CYS A 157 3.68 21.87 8.15
C CYS A 157 3.72 22.74 6.88
N HIS A 158 2.95 22.39 5.85
CA HIS A 158 2.89 23.17 4.63
C HIS A 158 2.23 24.54 4.87
N ASP A 159 1.10 24.57 5.56
CA ASP A 159 0.36 25.79 5.90
C ASP A 159 1.22 26.74 6.75
N LYS A 160 2.02 26.19 7.67
CA LYS A 160 2.96 26.95 8.51
C LYS A 160 4.30 27.25 7.84
N LYS A 161 4.49 26.90 6.56
CA LYS A 161 5.76 27.05 5.81
C LYS A 161 6.97 26.35 6.48
N LYS A 162 6.73 25.20 7.11
CA LYS A 162 7.73 24.36 7.79
C LYS A 162 8.02 23.04 7.05
N HIS A 163 7.60 22.90 5.80
CA HIS A 163 7.74 21.66 5.03
C HIS A 163 9.21 21.18 4.92
N GLU A 164 10.18 22.09 4.85
CA GLU A 164 11.61 21.73 4.83
C GLU A 164 12.06 20.98 6.11
N GLN A 165 11.39 21.25 7.25
CA GLN A 165 11.70 20.57 8.53
C GLN A 165 11.29 19.09 8.51
N LEU A 166 10.47 18.65 7.55
CA LEU A 166 10.17 17.23 7.33
C LEU A 166 11.41 16.43 6.86
N ARG A 167 12.54 17.11 6.57
CA ARG A 167 13.84 16.47 6.32
C ARG A 167 14.70 16.34 7.58
N ASP A 168 14.32 16.98 8.69
CA ASP A 168 15.02 16.92 9.98
C ASP A 168 14.46 15.82 10.89
N ASP A 169 15.29 14.83 11.19
CA ASP A 169 14.96 13.72 12.07
C ASP A 169 14.54 14.16 13.48
N LYS A 170 15.16 15.20 14.03
CA LYS A 170 14.81 15.68 15.38
C LYS A 170 13.41 16.26 15.39
N PHE A 171 13.04 16.99 14.34
CA PHE A 171 11.71 17.55 14.17
C PHE A 171 10.66 16.44 14.04
N ILE A 172 10.91 15.44 13.17
CA ILE A 172 10.04 14.27 13.00
C ILE A 172 9.89 13.50 14.32
N GLU A 173 10.98 13.23 15.03
CA GLU A 173 10.95 12.52 16.30
C GLU A 173 10.16 13.27 17.37
N ALA A 174 10.25 14.59 17.42
CA ALA A 174 9.49 15.40 18.36
C ALA A 174 7.98 15.29 18.12
N PHE A 175 7.54 15.17 16.86
CA PHE A 175 6.15 14.88 16.51
C PHE A 175 5.76 13.45 16.91
N LEU A 176 6.55 12.45 16.49
CA LEU A 176 6.23 11.03 16.73
C LEU A 176 6.22 10.66 18.23
N LYS A 177 6.97 11.36 19.08
CA LYS A 177 6.92 11.17 20.55
C LYS A 177 5.61 11.64 21.17
N LYS A 178 4.91 12.59 20.55
CA LYS A 178 3.68 13.21 21.09
C LYS A 178 2.39 12.55 20.59
N LYS A 179 2.49 11.67 19.59
CA LYS A 179 1.36 11.09 18.89
C LYS A 179 1.44 9.57 18.90
N THR A 180 0.31 8.92 19.13
CA THR A 180 0.18 7.47 18.98
C THR A 180 -0.09 7.16 17.51
N THR A 181 0.93 6.71 16.77
CA THR A 181 0.76 6.22 15.40
C THR A 181 0.49 4.71 15.41
N GLN A 182 -0.36 4.23 14.50
CA GLN A 182 -0.54 2.77 14.31
C GLN A 182 0.68 2.13 13.63
N LEU A 183 1.46 2.93 12.91
CA LEU A 183 2.69 2.53 12.23
C LEU A 183 3.84 2.34 13.22
N ARG A 184 4.80 1.48 12.83
CA ARG A 184 6.10 1.44 13.51
C ARG A 184 6.79 2.78 13.30
N VAL A 185 7.52 3.25 14.31
CA VAL A 185 8.26 4.52 14.26
C VAL A 185 9.14 4.63 13.02
N ILE A 186 9.79 3.54 12.59
CA ILE A 186 10.62 3.54 11.38
C ILE A 186 9.83 3.80 10.09
N ASP A 187 8.62 3.24 9.97
CA ASP A 187 7.77 3.41 8.79
C ASP A 187 7.17 4.82 8.78
N ALA A 188 6.75 5.33 9.94
CA ALA A 188 6.25 6.69 10.08
C ALA A 188 7.34 7.72 9.76
N LYS A 189 8.57 7.51 10.24
CA LYS A 189 9.74 8.33 9.89
C LYS A 189 10.01 8.34 8.39
N TRP A 190 10.04 7.16 7.76
CA TRP A 190 10.25 7.06 6.32
C TRP A 190 9.19 7.87 5.55
N TRP A 191 7.92 7.69 5.92
CA TRP A 191 6.80 8.33 5.23
C TRP A 191 6.84 9.86 5.38
N LEU A 192 7.13 10.36 6.59
CA LEU A 192 7.28 11.80 6.83
C LEU A 192 8.45 12.41 6.06
N ARG A 193 9.58 11.72 5.96
CA ARG A 193 10.73 12.19 5.14
C ARG A 193 10.36 12.24 3.66
N ALA A 194 9.68 11.21 3.14
CA ALA A 194 9.22 11.19 1.75
C ALA A 194 8.27 12.35 1.43
N SER A 195 7.51 12.83 2.44
CA SER A 195 6.61 13.98 2.31
C SER A 195 7.29 15.34 2.27
N GLY A 196 8.56 15.43 2.69
CA GLY A 196 9.36 16.65 2.67
C GLY A 196 10.13 16.87 1.36
N GLY A 197 9.94 15.97 0.38
CA GLY A 197 10.56 15.97 -0.94
C GLY A 197 10.02 17.09 -1.82
#